data_AF-A0AAV4JWG2-F1
#
_entry.id   AF-A0AAV4JWG2-F1
#
_cell.length_a   1.000
_cell.length_b   1.000
_cell.length_c   1.000
_cell.angle_alpha   90.00
_cell.angle_beta   90.00
_cell.angle_gamma   90.00
#
_symmetry.space_group_name_H-M   'P 1'
#
loop_
_entity.id
_entity.type
_entity.pdbx_description
1 polymer ?
#
loop_
_entity_poly.entity_id
_entity_poly.type
_entity_poly.pdbx_seq_one_letter_code
_entity_poly.pdbx_strand_id
1 'polypeptide(L)'
;MLLGSGAPSPTQRVAANKQLSLNAIDIPDTGCLILGDFNSHSQSWGYDEMDHRGEEVENWQIDQNLQLLNDPEDQDTFYSRRWRTSTPDLGFATDDIAKCTARTVQDQLAGSDHRPIMLTVDLNMKRSLTYISPRWNYKKANWSKFASRSDILTTRININTRRNYIPYWSEELQALHEEVTKARDNVEKEPSVDNNIRLKAKTARFKRESNTAVRNSWHKKTAQLNLEKDGQKLWRLVRSLNGESNRLSPIALEEENKVLTKRQAANHLVKQFSQVSDITVCNQRRHEVHQEIREKKRSHSNLQMKS
;
A
#
# COMPACT_ATOMS: atom_id res chain seq x y z
N MET A 1 -60.92 -3.55 -19.84
CA MET A 1 -60.54 -2.44 -18.95
C MET A 1 -60.77 -2.93 -17.53
N LEU A 2 -59.84 -3.01 -16.57
CA LEU A 2 -58.46 -2.55 -16.36
C LEU A 2 -57.79 -3.65 -15.48
N LEU A 3 -56.71 -4.32 -15.92
CA LEU A 3 -55.31 -4.10 -15.51
C LEU A 3 -55.11 -3.53 -14.09
N GLY A 4 -54.49 -4.34 -13.21
CA GLY A 4 -54.01 -3.96 -11.89
C GLY A 4 -52.99 -4.97 -11.37
N SER A 5 -51.73 -4.69 -11.68
CA SER A 5 -50.50 -5.44 -11.41
C SER A 5 -50.24 -5.78 -9.94
N GLY A 6 -50.01 -7.06 -9.63
CA GLY A 6 -49.33 -7.48 -8.41
C GLY A 6 -47.84 -7.11 -8.49
N ALA A 7 -47.40 -6.20 -7.63
CA ALA A 7 -46.00 -5.86 -7.50
C ALA A 7 -45.23 -7.04 -6.86
N PRO A 8 -44.09 -7.48 -7.42
CA PRO A 8 -43.25 -8.46 -6.76
C PRO A 8 -42.58 -7.84 -5.53
N SER A 9 -42.51 -8.65 -4.47
CA SER A 9 -41.80 -8.39 -3.22
C SER A 9 -40.37 -7.87 -3.45
N PRO A 10 -39.84 -6.97 -2.60
CA PRO A 10 -38.52 -6.40 -2.81
C PRO A 10 -37.47 -7.50 -2.72
N THR A 11 -36.81 -7.76 -3.84
CA THR A 11 -35.63 -8.60 -3.96
C THR A 11 -34.60 -8.14 -2.92
N GLN A 12 -34.26 -9.03 -1.98
CA GLN A 12 -33.06 -8.87 -1.16
C GLN A 12 -31.89 -8.61 -2.12
N ARG A 13 -31.36 -7.38 -2.11
CA ARG A 13 -30.06 -7.11 -2.71
C ARG A 13 -29.04 -7.91 -1.92
N VAL A 14 -28.74 -9.12 -2.38
CA VAL A 14 -27.52 -9.83 -2.00
C VAL A 14 -26.39 -8.95 -2.52
N ALA A 15 -25.81 -8.14 -1.63
CA ALA A 15 -24.51 -7.55 -1.91
C ALA A 15 -23.59 -8.71 -2.29
N ALA A 16 -22.93 -8.61 -3.43
CA ALA A 16 -21.98 -9.63 -3.85
C ALA A 16 -20.97 -9.85 -2.71
N ASN A 17 -21.06 -11.00 -2.03
CA ASN A 17 -20.16 -11.36 -0.94
C ASN A 17 -18.75 -11.41 -1.54
N LYS A 18 -17.96 -10.38 -1.26
CA LYS A 18 -16.56 -10.33 -1.66
C LYS A 18 -15.83 -11.33 -0.78
N GLN A 19 -15.24 -12.36 -1.39
CA GLN A 19 -14.52 -13.41 -0.69
C GLN A 19 -13.43 -12.80 0.19
N LEU A 20 -13.37 -13.21 1.46
CA LEU A 20 -12.32 -12.78 2.37
C LEU A 20 -11.00 -13.39 1.88
N SER A 21 -9.99 -12.55 1.61
CA SER A 21 -8.67 -13.01 1.16
C SER A 21 -7.73 -13.19 2.36
N LEU A 22 -8.17 -13.91 3.40
CA LEU A 22 -7.45 -14.06 4.66
C LEU A 22 -6.08 -14.75 4.45
N ASN A 23 -6.02 -15.69 3.51
CA ASN A 23 -4.80 -16.42 3.13
C ASN A 23 -3.72 -15.56 2.45
N ALA A 24 -4.02 -14.31 2.10
CA ALA A 24 -3.05 -13.39 1.52
C ALA A 24 -2.25 -12.60 2.57
N ILE A 25 -2.59 -12.74 3.85
CA ILE A 25 -1.94 -12.07 4.97
C ILE A 25 -0.82 -12.98 5.47
N ASP A 26 0.43 -12.51 5.37
CA ASP A 26 1.59 -13.18 5.96
C ASP A 26 1.67 -12.80 7.44
N ILE A 27 1.35 -13.74 8.33
CA ILE A 27 1.20 -13.51 9.77
C ILE A 27 2.45 -14.03 10.48
N PRO A 28 3.22 -13.15 11.16
CA PRO A 28 4.39 -13.59 11.91
C PRO A 28 3.95 -14.34 13.19
N ASP A 29 4.79 -15.26 13.65
CA ASP A 29 4.53 -16.08 14.86
C ASP A 29 4.34 -15.26 16.15
N THR A 30 4.85 -14.02 16.21
CA THR A 30 4.79 -13.12 17.38
C THR A 30 4.69 -11.65 16.95
N GLY A 31 4.20 -10.79 17.85
CA GLY A 31 4.16 -9.34 17.64
C GLY A 31 3.12 -8.86 16.61
N CYS A 32 2.07 -9.64 16.35
CA CYS A 32 1.04 -9.29 15.37
C CYS A 32 -0.26 -8.81 16.04
N LEU A 33 -0.86 -7.78 15.46
CA LEU A 33 -2.19 -7.27 15.81
C LEU A 33 -2.96 -7.01 14.51
N ILE A 34 -4.10 -7.65 14.35
CA ILE A 34 -4.95 -7.58 13.16
C ILE A 34 -6.30 -7.01 13.58
N LEU A 35 -6.66 -5.87 13.02
CA LEU A 35 -7.89 -5.14 13.36
C LEU A 35 -8.65 -4.82 12.08
N GLY A 36 -9.97 -4.92 12.12
CA GLY A 36 -10.78 -4.52 10.98
C GLY A 36 -12.27 -4.75 11.17
N ASP A 37 -13.02 -4.29 10.19
CA ASP A 37 -14.42 -4.62 10.02
C ASP A 37 -14.53 -5.89 9.17
N PHE A 38 -14.84 -7.01 9.82
CA PHE A 38 -14.91 -8.32 9.18
C PHE A 38 -16.30 -8.61 8.63
N ASN A 39 -17.35 -7.90 9.08
CA ASN A 39 -18.75 -8.16 8.73
C ASN A 39 -19.08 -9.68 8.72
N SER A 40 -18.71 -10.37 9.79
CA SER A 40 -18.89 -11.81 10.01
C SER A 40 -19.64 -12.05 11.31
N HIS A 41 -20.47 -13.09 11.37
CA HIS A 41 -21.31 -13.38 12.52
C HIS A 41 -20.84 -14.66 13.21
N SER A 42 -20.48 -14.56 14.48
CA SER A 42 -20.27 -15.70 15.36
C SER A 42 -20.67 -15.36 16.79
N GLN A 43 -21.07 -16.40 17.52
CA GLN A 43 -21.31 -16.37 18.96
C GLN A 43 -20.04 -15.97 19.74
N SER A 44 -18.86 -16.28 19.20
CA SER A 44 -17.55 -15.95 19.81
C SER A 44 -17.33 -14.44 20.00
N TRP A 45 -18.03 -13.59 19.24
CA TRP A 45 -17.94 -12.13 19.37
C TRP A 45 -19.31 -11.45 19.44
N GLY A 46 -20.33 -12.16 19.94
CA GLY A 46 -21.59 -11.55 20.40
C GLY A 46 -22.79 -11.62 19.45
N TYR A 47 -22.76 -12.45 18.40
CA TYR A 47 -23.95 -12.70 17.57
C TYR A 47 -24.75 -13.92 18.08
N ASP A 48 -26.07 -13.91 17.86
CA ASP A 48 -26.95 -15.04 18.25
C ASP A 48 -26.64 -16.32 17.46
N GLU A 49 -26.29 -16.18 16.18
CA GLU A 49 -26.06 -17.26 15.22
C GLU A 49 -24.75 -17.07 14.45
N MET A 50 -24.12 -18.18 14.07
CA MET A 50 -22.95 -18.21 13.21
C MET A 50 -23.34 -18.18 11.74
N ASP A 51 -22.68 -17.33 10.94
CA ASP A 51 -22.78 -17.36 9.49
C ASP A 51 -21.55 -18.00 8.84
N HIS A 52 -21.62 -18.30 7.53
CA HIS A 52 -20.49 -18.90 6.80
C HIS A 52 -19.22 -18.04 6.89
N ARG A 53 -19.34 -16.72 6.97
CA ARG A 53 -18.18 -15.83 7.10
C ARG A 53 -17.56 -15.92 8.48
N GLY A 54 -18.38 -16.06 9.53
CA GLY A 54 -17.93 -16.32 10.89
C GLY A 54 -17.16 -17.63 10.97
N GLU A 55 -17.70 -18.70 10.37
CA GLU A 55 -17.02 -20.00 10.29
C GLU A 55 -15.66 -19.89 9.58
N GLU A 56 -15.58 -19.16 8.46
CA GLU A 56 -14.32 -18.91 7.75
C GLU A 56 -13.30 -18.14 8.60
N VAL A 57 -13.77 -17.14 9.35
CA VAL A 57 -12.92 -16.32 10.24
C VAL A 57 -12.46 -17.12 11.47
N GLU A 58 -13.31 -17.95 12.07
CA GLU A 58 -12.92 -18.82 13.20
C GLU A 58 -11.91 -19.89 12.79
N ASN A 59 -12.13 -20.53 11.63
CA ASN A 59 -11.15 -21.48 11.10
C ASN A 59 -9.80 -20.79 10.83
N TRP A 60 -9.82 -19.60 10.22
CA TRP A 60 -8.59 -18.82 9.99
C TRP A 60 -7.90 -18.42 11.30
N GLN A 61 -8.66 -18.03 12.33
CA GLN A 61 -8.12 -17.75 13.66
C GLN A 61 -7.38 -18.97 14.23
N ILE A 62 -7.98 -20.16 14.15
CA ILE A 62 -7.40 -21.41 14.64
C ILE A 62 -6.14 -21.79 13.85
N ASP A 63 -6.23 -21.77 12.51
CA ASP A 63 -5.14 -22.15 11.61
C ASP A 63 -3.89 -21.26 11.79
N GLN A 64 -4.10 -19.97 12.09
CA GLN A 64 -3.04 -18.99 12.28
C GLN A 64 -2.66 -18.79 13.76
N ASN A 65 -3.23 -19.59 14.68
CA ASN A 65 -3.00 -19.52 16.12
C ASN A 65 -3.19 -18.10 16.71
N LEU A 66 -4.24 -17.41 16.26
CA LEU A 66 -4.59 -16.08 16.72
C LEU A 66 -5.56 -16.13 17.90
N GLN A 67 -5.42 -15.17 18.80
CA GLN A 67 -6.34 -14.94 19.92
C GLN A 67 -7.31 -13.83 19.57
N LEU A 68 -8.61 -14.08 19.78
CA LEU A 68 -9.65 -13.07 19.66
C LEU A 68 -9.57 -12.12 20.86
N LEU A 69 -9.55 -10.81 20.59
CA LEU A 69 -9.54 -9.75 21.61
C LEU A 69 -10.94 -9.30 22.03
N ASN A 70 -11.95 -9.62 21.22
CA ASN A 70 -13.34 -9.32 21.52
C ASN A 70 -13.86 -10.28 22.59
N ASP A 71 -14.68 -9.76 23.49
CA ASP A 71 -15.50 -10.53 24.40
C ASP A 71 -16.96 -10.56 23.88
N PRO A 72 -17.67 -11.69 23.93
CA PRO A 72 -19.09 -11.74 23.53
C PRO A 72 -20.01 -10.85 24.38
N GLU A 73 -19.59 -10.47 25.59
CA GLU A 73 -20.33 -9.53 26.46
C GLU A 73 -19.97 -8.05 26.20
N ASP A 74 -19.06 -7.78 25.26
CA ASP A 74 -18.70 -6.41 24.89
C ASP A 74 -19.91 -5.63 24.34
N GLN A 75 -19.91 -4.32 24.58
CA GLN A 75 -20.91 -3.45 23.96
C GLN A 75 -20.81 -3.51 22.43
N ASP A 76 -21.97 -3.56 21.77
CA ASP A 76 -22.07 -3.53 20.31
C ASP A 76 -21.29 -2.37 19.67
N THR A 77 -20.39 -2.71 18.75
CA THR A 77 -19.48 -1.76 18.10
C THR A 77 -20.16 -0.99 16.95
N PHE A 78 -21.29 -1.45 16.47
CA PHE A 78 -22.06 -0.83 15.39
C PHE A 78 -23.50 -0.57 15.83
N TYR A 79 -23.94 0.67 15.62
CA TYR A 79 -25.29 1.14 15.85
C TYR A 79 -26.01 1.38 14.53
N SER A 80 -26.96 0.50 14.22
CA SER A 80 -27.86 0.72 13.10
C SER A 80 -29.07 1.56 13.51
N ARG A 81 -29.30 2.69 12.82
CA ARG A 81 -30.51 3.52 13.04
C ARG A 81 -31.81 2.85 12.60
N ARG A 82 -31.72 1.78 11.79
CA ARG A 82 -32.86 1.08 11.18
C ARG A 82 -32.99 -0.37 11.64
N TRP A 83 -31.92 -0.96 12.18
CA TRP A 83 -31.83 -2.37 12.54
C TRP A 83 -31.35 -2.55 13.99
N ARG A 84 -31.02 -3.78 14.37
CA ARG A 84 -30.35 -4.08 15.66
C ARG A 84 -28.90 -3.59 15.64
N THR A 85 -28.36 -3.37 16.83
CA THR A 85 -26.93 -3.14 17.09
C THR A 85 -26.14 -4.44 16.88
N SER A 86 -24.85 -4.33 16.55
CA SER A 86 -24.01 -5.51 16.20
C SER A 86 -22.51 -5.27 16.43
N THR A 87 -21.68 -6.31 16.31
CA THR A 87 -20.23 -6.29 16.58
C THR A 87 -19.38 -6.73 15.37
N PRO A 88 -19.45 -6.04 14.21
CA PRO A 88 -18.70 -6.47 13.01
C PRO A 88 -17.19 -6.17 13.09
N ASP A 89 -16.77 -5.33 14.05
CA ASP A 89 -15.40 -4.88 14.24
C ASP A 89 -14.63 -5.83 15.17
N LEU A 90 -13.67 -6.58 14.60
CA LEU A 90 -12.91 -7.61 15.31
C LEU A 90 -11.43 -7.24 15.46
N GLY A 91 -10.86 -7.65 16.58
CA GLY A 91 -9.43 -7.62 16.83
C GLY A 91 -8.88 -9.01 17.11
N PHE A 92 -7.82 -9.39 16.42
CA PHE A 92 -7.06 -10.62 16.63
C PHE A 92 -5.60 -10.28 16.93
N ALA A 93 -4.96 -11.06 17.77
CA ALA A 93 -3.56 -10.87 18.13
C ALA A 93 -2.83 -12.20 18.28
N THR A 94 -1.52 -12.19 18.08
CA THR A 94 -0.67 -13.30 18.54
C THR A 94 -0.69 -13.37 20.07
N ASP A 95 -0.46 -14.56 20.64
CA ASP A 95 -0.58 -14.82 22.08
C ASP A 95 0.21 -13.84 22.97
N ASP A 96 1.41 -13.43 22.53
CA ASP A 96 2.26 -12.46 23.22
C ASP A 96 1.64 -11.06 23.32
N ILE A 97 0.97 -10.63 22.26
CA ILE A 97 0.28 -9.33 22.21
C ILE A 97 -1.08 -9.42 22.91
N ALA A 98 -1.81 -10.51 22.73
CA ALA A 98 -3.13 -10.69 23.33
C ALA A 98 -3.10 -10.58 24.86
N LYS A 99 -2.11 -11.23 25.50
CA LYS A 99 -1.93 -11.22 26.96
C LYS A 99 -1.65 -9.84 27.57
N CYS A 100 -1.14 -8.91 26.76
CA CYS A 100 -0.82 -7.56 27.21
C CYS A 100 -1.76 -6.51 26.60
N THR A 101 -2.83 -6.91 25.93
CA THR A 101 -3.78 -6.00 25.28
C THR A 101 -5.11 -5.99 26.03
N ALA A 102 -5.55 -4.81 26.46
CA ALA A 102 -6.90 -4.58 26.97
C ALA A 102 -7.74 -3.87 25.90
N ARG A 103 -8.97 -4.34 25.69
CA ARG A 103 -9.94 -3.78 24.73
C ARG A 103 -11.07 -3.10 25.49
N THR A 104 -11.49 -1.92 25.02
CA THR A 104 -12.69 -1.24 25.51
C THR A 104 -13.43 -0.57 24.36
N VAL A 105 -14.74 -0.75 24.31
CA VAL A 105 -15.61 -0.05 23.35
C VAL A 105 -15.99 1.31 23.95
N GLN A 106 -15.81 2.37 23.16
CA GLN A 106 -16.05 3.74 23.60
C GLN A 106 -17.45 4.22 23.19
N ASP A 107 -17.87 5.33 23.79
CA ASP A 107 -19.13 5.97 23.42
C ASP A 107 -19.16 6.39 21.94
N GLN A 108 -20.36 6.32 21.37
CA GLN A 108 -20.60 6.69 20.00
C GLN A 108 -20.27 8.17 19.77
N LEU A 109 -19.38 8.43 18.81
CA LEU A 109 -19.07 9.79 18.41
C LEU A 109 -20.20 10.35 17.55
N ALA A 110 -20.67 11.55 17.87
CA ALA A 110 -21.82 12.18 17.22
C ALA A 110 -21.67 12.19 15.69
N GLY A 111 -22.44 11.33 15.02
CA GLY A 111 -22.52 11.22 13.55
C GLY A 111 -22.05 9.89 12.95
N SER A 112 -21.23 9.10 13.65
CA SER A 112 -20.77 7.78 13.19
C SER A 112 -21.73 6.67 13.62
N ASP A 113 -22.01 5.72 12.74
CA ASP A 113 -22.76 4.51 13.10
C ASP A 113 -21.85 3.47 13.80
N HIS A 114 -20.52 3.56 13.66
CA HIS A 114 -19.56 2.75 14.44
C HIS A 114 -19.09 3.45 15.71
N ARG A 115 -18.88 2.68 16.78
CA ARG A 115 -18.23 3.06 18.03
C ARG A 115 -16.72 2.89 17.92
N PRO A 116 -15.93 3.85 18.42
CA PRO A 116 -14.49 3.67 18.50
C PRO A 116 -14.11 2.52 19.45
N ILE A 117 -13.10 1.74 19.07
CA ILE A 117 -12.51 0.70 19.92
C ILE A 117 -11.15 1.20 20.39
N MET A 118 -10.95 1.22 21.70
CA MET A 118 -9.68 1.58 22.32
C MET A 118 -8.95 0.30 22.74
N LEU A 119 -7.74 0.13 22.21
CA LEU A 119 -6.83 -0.95 22.59
C LEU A 119 -5.66 -0.36 23.39
N THR A 120 -5.45 -0.87 24.59
CA THR A 120 -4.31 -0.52 25.45
C THR A 120 -3.36 -1.69 25.47
N VAL A 121 -2.18 -1.53 24.88
CA VAL A 121 -1.13 -2.56 24.85
C VAL A 121 -0.06 -2.21 25.87
N ASP A 122 0.05 -2.98 26.95
CA ASP A 122 1.10 -2.81 27.96
C ASP A 122 2.41 -3.46 27.50
N LEU A 123 3.25 -2.66 26.86
CA LEU A 123 4.56 -3.07 26.36
C LEU A 123 5.63 -3.12 27.46
N ASN A 124 5.31 -3.66 28.63
CA ASN A 124 6.29 -3.97 29.69
C ASN A 124 7.31 -5.06 29.28
N MET A 125 7.20 -5.60 28.06
CA MET A 125 8.32 -6.25 27.39
C MET A 125 9.47 -5.27 27.23
N LYS A 126 10.66 -5.63 27.76
CA LYS A 126 11.92 -4.95 27.42
C LYS A 126 11.94 -4.79 25.91
N ARG A 127 11.85 -3.54 25.43
CA ARG A 127 12.10 -3.20 24.03
C ARG A 127 13.43 -3.83 23.65
N SER A 128 13.40 -4.99 23.02
CA SER A 128 14.47 -5.34 22.10
C SER A 128 14.43 -4.20 21.11
N LEU A 129 15.47 -3.38 21.09
CA LEU A 129 15.62 -2.28 20.15
C LEU A 129 15.72 -2.90 18.76
N THR A 130 14.60 -3.33 18.20
CA THR A 130 14.48 -3.62 16.79
C THR A 130 14.84 -2.32 16.09
N TYR A 131 15.79 -2.42 15.16
CA TYR A 131 16.29 -1.31 14.36
C TYR A 131 15.11 -0.56 13.75
N ILE A 132 14.75 0.58 14.36
CA ILE A 132 13.74 1.48 13.80
C ILE A 132 14.39 2.03 12.53
N SER A 133 13.88 1.60 11.37
CA SER A 133 14.37 2.12 10.09
C SER A 133 14.29 3.65 10.15
N PRO A 134 15.38 4.39 9.90
CA PRO A 134 15.36 5.84 9.98
C PRO A 134 14.28 6.37 9.02
N ARG A 135 13.27 7.05 9.58
CA ARG A 135 12.26 7.76 8.79
C ARG A 135 12.84 9.13 8.41
N TRP A 136 12.82 9.45 7.12
CA TRP A 136 13.29 10.73 6.62
C TRP A 136 12.46 11.88 7.22
N ASN A 137 13.13 12.80 7.91
CA ASN A 137 12.50 14.00 8.42
C ASN A 137 12.56 15.12 7.37
N TYR A 138 11.55 15.17 6.51
CA TYR A 138 11.42 16.16 5.43
C TYR A 138 11.37 17.62 5.91
N LYS A 139 11.03 17.87 7.18
CA LYS A 139 11.04 19.22 7.76
C LYS A 139 12.46 19.74 8.04
N LYS A 140 13.42 18.82 8.23
CA LYS A 140 14.84 19.14 8.42
C LYS A 140 15.64 19.08 7.11
N ALA A 141 15.01 18.72 6.00
CA ALA A 141 15.68 18.66 4.71
C ALA A 141 16.01 20.07 4.22
N ASN A 142 17.27 20.29 3.82
CA ASN A 142 17.67 21.52 3.16
C ASN A 142 17.33 21.43 1.67
N TRP A 143 16.10 21.82 1.35
CA TRP A 143 15.55 21.75 -0.01
C TRP A 143 16.34 22.59 -1.02
N SER A 144 16.88 23.74 -0.61
CA SER A 144 17.70 24.61 -1.47
C SER A 144 19.02 23.92 -1.89
N LYS A 145 19.65 23.18 -0.97
CA LYS A 145 20.85 22.40 -1.26
C LYS A 145 20.54 21.16 -2.08
N PHE A 146 19.37 20.54 -1.87
CA PHE A 146 18.92 19.41 -2.69
C PHE A 146 18.68 19.86 -4.14
N ALA A 147 17.91 20.95 -4.34
CA ALA A 147 17.60 21.50 -5.66
C ALA A 147 18.85 21.90 -6.43
N SER A 148 19.77 22.64 -5.80
CA SER A 148 21.02 23.04 -6.47
C SER A 148 21.87 21.84 -6.88
N ARG A 149 21.96 20.81 -6.02
CA ARG A 149 22.70 19.58 -6.36
C ARG A 149 21.99 18.73 -7.41
N SER A 150 20.66 18.61 -7.36
CA SER A 150 19.91 17.88 -8.37
C SER A 150 20.03 18.55 -9.72
N ASP A 151 19.93 19.88 -9.80
CA ASP A 151 20.05 20.62 -11.05
C ASP A 151 21.45 20.43 -11.65
N ILE A 152 22.51 20.57 -10.85
CA ILE A 152 23.89 20.30 -11.30
C ILE A 152 24.05 18.86 -11.83
N LEU A 153 23.50 17.86 -11.12
CA LEU A 153 23.63 16.46 -11.54
C LEU A 153 22.75 16.10 -12.74
N THR A 154 21.64 16.81 -12.94
CA THR A 154 20.68 16.55 -14.02
C THR A 154 20.95 17.37 -15.28
N THR A 155 21.75 18.44 -15.24
CA THR A 155 22.14 19.23 -16.44
C THR A 155 22.77 18.41 -17.56
N ARG A 156 23.41 17.28 -17.23
CA ARG A 156 24.04 16.36 -18.22
C ARG A 156 23.10 15.26 -18.69
N ILE A 157 21.95 15.10 -18.06
CA ILE A 157 20.93 14.14 -18.48
C ILE A 157 20.18 14.76 -19.65
N ASN A 158 20.46 14.26 -20.87
CA ASN A 158 19.76 14.71 -22.06
C ASN A 158 18.29 14.23 -22.01
N ILE A 159 17.39 15.13 -21.61
CA ILE A 159 15.94 14.87 -21.53
C ILE A 159 15.25 15.07 -22.89
N ASN A 160 15.96 15.07 -24.03
CA ASN A 160 15.34 15.10 -25.37
C ASN A 160 14.71 13.76 -25.80
N THR A 161 14.46 12.85 -24.86
CA THR A 161 13.57 11.70 -25.09
C THR A 161 12.13 12.16 -24.85
N ARG A 162 11.44 12.55 -25.94
CA ARG A 162 10.00 12.91 -26.02
C ARG A 162 9.35 13.20 -24.65
N ARG A 163 9.45 14.46 -24.20
CA ARG A 163 8.80 14.94 -22.97
C ARG A 163 7.39 14.34 -22.86
N ASN A 164 7.17 13.53 -21.83
CA ASN A 164 5.85 13.24 -21.26
C ASN A 164 4.77 12.87 -22.28
N TYR A 165 5.06 12.05 -23.30
CA TYR A 165 3.97 11.49 -24.11
C TYR A 165 3.20 10.46 -23.30
N ILE A 166 2.20 10.95 -22.58
CA ILE A 166 1.19 10.14 -21.92
C ILE A 166 0.03 10.05 -22.93
N PRO A 167 -0.28 8.87 -23.50
CA PRO A 167 -1.21 8.73 -24.63
C PRO A 167 -2.63 9.23 -24.39
N TYR A 168 -3.01 9.47 -23.14
CA TYR A 168 -4.33 9.95 -22.71
C TYR A 168 -4.31 11.40 -22.20
N TRP A 169 -3.16 12.06 -22.15
CA TRP A 169 -3.02 13.41 -21.60
C TRP A 169 -3.39 14.47 -22.65
N SER A 170 -4.50 15.18 -22.41
CA SER A 170 -5.00 16.26 -23.25
C SER A 170 -4.75 17.63 -22.63
N GLU A 171 -4.89 18.70 -23.42
CA GLU A 171 -4.86 20.08 -22.92
C GLU A 171 -5.94 20.32 -21.85
N GLU A 172 -7.09 19.67 -21.97
CA GLU A 172 -8.16 19.72 -20.97
C GLU A 172 -7.75 19.11 -19.63
N LEU A 173 -7.06 17.95 -19.66
CA LEU A 173 -6.53 17.34 -18.44
C LEU A 173 -5.40 18.17 -17.82
N GLN A 174 -4.58 18.81 -18.66
CA GLN A 174 -3.54 19.73 -18.21
C GLN A 174 -4.16 20.93 -17.48
N ALA A 175 -5.22 21.54 -18.02
CA ALA A 175 -5.92 22.64 -17.37
C ALA A 175 -6.53 22.22 -16.01
N LEU A 176 -7.12 21.03 -15.93
CA LEU A 176 -7.64 20.49 -14.67
C LEU A 176 -6.53 20.22 -13.64
N HIS A 177 -5.37 19.74 -14.10
CA HIS A 177 -4.21 19.53 -13.23
C HIS A 177 -3.69 20.85 -12.65
N GLU A 178 -3.65 21.91 -13.47
CA GLU A 178 -3.28 23.26 -13.03
C GLU A 178 -4.31 23.84 -12.05
N GLU A 179 -5.60 23.58 -12.23
CA GLU A 179 -6.65 23.97 -11.27
C GLU A 179 -6.47 23.32 -9.90
N VAL A 180 -6.10 22.03 -9.87
CA VAL A 180 -5.78 21.29 -8.64
C VAL A 180 -4.54 21.84 -7.98
N THR A 181 -3.50 22.13 -8.77
CA THR A 181 -2.24 22.70 -8.27
C THR A 181 -2.48 24.07 -7.63
N LYS A 182 -3.19 24.99 -8.32
CA LYS A 182 -3.58 26.29 -7.76
C LYS A 182 -4.41 26.16 -6.47
N ALA A 183 -5.31 25.18 -6.41
CA ALA A 183 -6.12 24.95 -5.21
C ALA A 183 -5.27 24.42 -4.04
N ARG A 184 -4.26 23.59 -4.31
CA ARG A 184 -3.31 23.12 -3.30
C ARG A 184 -2.47 24.27 -2.77
N ASP A 185 -1.92 25.09 -3.65
CA ASP A 185 -1.11 26.25 -3.25
C ASP A 185 -1.93 27.23 -2.38
N ASN A 186 -3.23 27.39 -2.66
CA ASN A 186 -4.12 28.20 -1.82
C ASN A 186 -4.38 27.58 -0.44
N VAL A 187 -4.53 26.25 -0.34
CA VAL A 187 -4.66 25.56 0.96
C VAL A 187 -3.37 25.70 1.78
N GLU A 188 -2.20 25.64 1.13
CA GLU A 188 -0.90 25.80 1.78
C GLU A 188 -0.68 27.23 2.30
N LYS A 189 -1.18 28.24 1.56
CA LYS A 189 -1.13 29.65 1.98
C LYS A 189 -2.16 29.99 3.05
N GLU A 190 -3.39 29.51 2.89
CA GLU A 190 -4.53 29.83 3.75
C GLU A 190 -5.28 28.54 4.14
N PRO A 191 -4.85 27.86 5.21
CA PRO A 191 -5.51 26.65 5.70
C PRO A 191 -6.92 26.98 6.22
N SER A 192 -7.95 26.61 5.47
CA SER A 192 -9.36 26.75 5.84
C SER A 192 -10.17 25.53 5.43
N VAL A 193 -11.28 25.26 6.13
CA VAL A 193 -12.22 24.18 5.81
C VAL A 193 -12.76 24.34 4.38
N ASP A 194 -13.13 25.55 3.98
CA ASP A 194 -13.65 25.85 2.64
C ASP A 194 -12.60 25.62 1.55
N ASN A 195 -11.35 26.02 1.80
CA ASN A 195 -10.24 25.80 0.86
C ASN A 195 -9.95 24.30 0.69
N ASN A 196 -10.02 23.52 1.78
CA ASN A 196 -9.89 22.07 1.74
C ASN A 196 -11.03 21.39 0.99
N ILE A 197 -12.28 21.84 1.17
CA ILE A 197 -13.44 21.35 0.40
C ILE A 197 -13.22 21.62 -1.10
N ARG A 198 -12.78 22.84 -1.46
CA ARG A 198 -12.47 23.21 -2.85
C ARG A 198 -11.35 22.36 -3.46
N LEU A 199 -10.27 22.09 -2.73
CA LEU A 199 -9.19 21.21 -3.18
C LEU A 199 -9.70 19.78 -3.40
N LYS A 200 -10.49 19.24 -2.47
CA LYS A 200 -11.09 17.91 -2.60
C LYS A 200 -12.00 17.81 -3.83
N ALA A 201 -12.87 18.81 -4.04
CA ALA A 201 -13.77 18.86 -5.20
C ALA A 201 -13.01 18.89 -6.52
N LYS A 202 -12.01 19.77 -6.66
CA LYS A 202 -11.16 19.86 -7.86
C LYS A 202 -10.36 18.58 -8.10
N THR A 203 -9.81 17.98 -7.05
CA THR A 203 -9.08 16.71 -7.12
C THR A 203 -9.99 15.57 -7.58
N ALA A 204 -11.22 15.49 -7.08
CA ALA A 204 -12.19 14.49 -7.49
C ALA A 204 -12.55 14.64 -8.98
N ARG A 205 -12.76 15.88 -9.45
CA ARG A 205 -13.00 16.18 -10.88
C ARG A 205 -11.82 15.73 -11.76
N PHE A 206 -10.59 16.11 -11.40
CA PHE A 206 -9.40 15.71 -12.15
C PHE A 206 -9.24 14.18 -12.21
N LYS A 207 -9.45 13.48 -11.09
CA LYS A 207 -9.39 12.01 -11.05
C LYS A 207 -10.44 11.37 -11.95
N ARG A 208 -11.66 11.89 -11.95
CA ARG A 208 -12.74 11.37 -12.81
C ARG A 208 -12.37 11.50 -14.28
N GLU A 209 -11.97 12.68 -14.73
CA GLU A 209 -11.62 12.92 -16.14
C GLU A 209 -10.37 12.15 -16.56
N SER A 210 -9.35 12.09 -15.71
CA SER A 210 -8.14 11.30 -15.95
C SER A 210 -8.47 9.82 -16.14
N ASN A 211 -9.30 9.24 -15.27
CA ASN A 211 -9.74 7.85 -15.40
C ASN A 211 -10.55 7.61 -16.67
N THR A 212 -11.42 8.55 -17.06
CA THR A 212 -12.16 8.46 -18.32
C THR A 212 -11.23 8.49 -19.53
N ALA A 213 -10.25 9.40 -19.54
CA ALA A 213 -9.28 9.51 -20.63
C ALA A 213 -8.38 8.27 -20.74
N VAL A 214 -7.94 7.71 -19.61
CA VAL A 214 -7.20 6.44 -19.56
C VAL A 214 -8.02 5.32 -20.19
N ARG A 215 -9.30 5.17 -19.82
CA ARG A 215 -10.20 4.15 -20.38
C ARG A 215 -10.40 4.34 -21.89
N ASN A 216 -10.66 5.57 -22.34
CA ASN A 216 -10.86 5.86 -23.76
C ASN A 216 -9.61 5.59 -24.59
N SER A 217 -8.43 5.95 -24.06
CA SER A 217 -7.14 5.65 -24.71
C SER A 217 -6.90 4.14 -24.80
N TRP A 218 -7.24 3.39 -23.74
CA TRP A 218 -7.17 1.93 -23.75
C TRP A 218 -8.15 1.29 -24.74
N HIS A 219 -9.39 1.75 -24.80
CA HIS A 219 -10.39 1.30 -25.78
C HIS A 219 -9.92 1.57 -27.21
N LYS A 220 -9.42 2.77 -27.49
CA LYS A 220 -8.87 3.11 -28.81
C LYS A 220 -7.68 2.23 -29.16
N LYS A 221 -6.77 2.00 -28.21
CA LYS A 221 -5.60 1.14 -28.41
C LYS A 221 -5.99 -0.30 -28.70
N THR A 222 -6.93 -0.87 -27.94
CA THR A 222 -7.41 -2.25 -28.14
C THR A 222 -8.21 -2.41 -29.43
N ALA A 223 -9.03 -1.43 -29.80
CA ALA A 223 -9.74 -1.42 -31.08
C ALA A 223 -8.80 -1.35 -32.31
N GLN A 224 -7.61 -0.78 -32.14
CA GLN A 224 -6.59 -0.69 -33.20
C GLN A 224 -5.66 -1.91 -33.28
N LEU A 225 -5.72 -2.84 -32.32
CA LEU A 225 -4.86 -4.03 -32.33
C LEU A 225 -5.44 -5.09 -33.28
N ASN A 226 -4.69 -5.42 -34.33
CA ASN A 226 -5.03 -6.53 -35.20
C ASN A 226 -4.34 -7.81 -34.72
N LEU A 227 -5.12 -8.78 -34.22
CA LEU A 227 -4.63 -10.02 -33.63
C LEU A 227 -3.81 -10.88 -34.61
N GLU A 228 -4.05 -10.76 -35.92
CA GLU A 228 -3.37 -11.56 -36.96
C GLU A 228 -2.03 -10.95 -37.37
N LYS A 229 -1.87 -9.63 -37.27
CA LYS A 229 -0.66 -8.92 -37.72
C LYS A 229 0.24 -8.45 -36.58
N ASP A 230 -0.29 -8.27 -35.37
CA ASP A 230 0.41 -7.66 -34.24
C ASP A 230 0.81 -8.63 -33.11
N GLY A 231 1.01 -9.92 -33.43
CA GLY A 231 1.30 -10.98 -32.44
C GLY A 231 2.42 -10.63 -31.43
N GLN A 232 3.54 -10.05 -31.87
CA GLN A 232 4.62 -9.63 -30.96
C GLN A 232 4.23 -8.47 -30.02
N LYS A 233 3.36 -7.54 -30.48
CA LYS A 233 2.87 -6.44 -29.64
C LYS A 233 1.88 -6.97 -28.61
N LEU A 234 1.03 -7.92 -29.01
CA LEU A 234 0.10 -8.63 -28.12
C LEU A 234 0.86 -9.39 -27.03
N TRP A 235 1.86 -10.19 -27.41
CA TRP A 235 2.70 -10.92 -26.44
C TRP A 235 3.43 -10.01 -25.46
N ARG A 236 3.90 -8.84 -25.91
CA ARG A 236 4.46 -7.81 -25.01
C ARG A 236 3.42 -7.23 -24.06
N LEU A 237 2.20 -6.99 -24.55
CA LEU A 237 1.10 -6.47 -23.76
C LEU A 237 0.65 -7.46 -22.68
N VAL A 238 0.47 -8.74 -23.05
CA VAL A 238 0.08 -9.83 -22.13
C VAL A 238 1.11 -9.96 -21.00
N ARG A 239 2.41 -10.00 -21.34
CA ARG A 239 3.47 -10.01 -20.31
C ARG A 239 3.45 -8.79 -19.41
N SER A 240 3.12 -7.62 -19.93
CA SER A 240 2.99 -6.40 -19.12
C SER A 240 1.79 -6.48 -18.17
N LEU A 241 0.64 -6.99 -18.64
CA LEU A 241 -0.56 -7.18 -17.82
C LEU A 241 -0.34 -8.24 -16.72
N ASN A 242 0.44 -9.27 -17.00
CA ASN A 242 0.85 -10.28 -16.02
C ASN A 242 1.93 -9.80 -15.04
N GLY A 243 2.40 -8.55 -15.15
CA GLY A 243 3.48 -8.02 -14.29
C GLY A 243 4.87 -8.56 -14.62
N GLU A 244 5.03 -9.31 -15.71
CA GLU A 244 6.30 -9.90 -16.16
C GLU A 244 7.21 -8.86 -16.84
N SER A 245 6.69 -7.66 -17.17
CA SER A 245 7.46 -6.62 -17.86
C SER A 245 8.22 -5.67 -16.93
N ASN A 246 8.95 -6.21 -15.95
CA ASN A 246 9.90 -5.42 -15.16
C ASN A 246 11.33 -5.60 -15.69
N ARG A 247 11.61 -5.05 -16.87
CA ARG A 247 13.01 -4.72 -17.20
C ARG A 247 13.31 -3.37 -16.57
N LEU A 248 13.79 -3.38 -15.33
CA LEU A 248 14.42 -2.20 -14.74
C LEU A 248 15.55 -1.74 -15.67
N SER A 249 15.53 -0.47 -16.07
CA SER A 249 16.64 0.12 -16.80
C SER A 249 17.92 -0.03 -15.96
N PRO A 250 19.02 -0.58 -16.49
CA PRO A 250 20.26 -0.69 -15.75
C PRO A 250 20.72 0.70 -15.32
N ILE A 251 21.06 0.87 -14.03
CA ILE A 251 21.70 2.09 -13.55
C ILE A 251 23.02 2.26 -14.33
N ALA A 252 23.14 3.38 -15.03
CA ALA A 252 24.30 3.77 -15.83
C ALA A 252 24.92 5.04 -15.26
N LEU A 253 26.25 5.05 -15.11
CA LEU A 253 27.03 6.19 -14.60
C LEU A 253 28.12 6.53 -15.62
N GLU A 254 28.32 7.81 -15.92
CA GLU A 254 29.41 8.27 -16.79
C GLU A 254 30.61 8.76 -15.96
N GLU A 255 31.78 8.15 -16.19
CA GLU A 255 33.06 8.53 -15.61
C GLU A 255 34.08 8.70 -16.74
N GLU A 256 34.69 9.89 -16.87
CA GLU A 256 35.79 10.18 -17.82
C GLU A 256 35.62 9.58 -19.23
N ASN A 257 34.47 9.86 -19.87
CA ASN A 257 34.07 9.35 -21.20
C ASN A 257 33.76 7.84 -21.30
N LYS A 258 33.48 7.15 -20.18
CA LYS A 258 33.00 5.76 -20.17
C LYS A 258 31.69 5.62 -19.41
N VAL A 259 30.76 4.84 -19.99
CA VAL A 259 29.49 4.47 -19.35
C VAL A 259 29.67 3.18 -18.56
N LEU A 260 29.61 3.27 -17.24
CA LEU A 260 29.62 2.15 -16.30
C LEU A 260 28.19 1.67 -16.07
N THR A 261 27.94 0.36 -16.11
CA THR A 261 26.61 -0.21 -15.83
C THR A 261 26.67 -1.35 -14.83
N LYS A 262 25.51 -1.69 -14.24
CA LYS A 262 25.33 -2.86 -13.36
C LYS A 262 26.33 -2.83 -12.17
N ARG A 263 27.13 -3.89 -12.00
CA ARG A 263 28.09 -4.04 -10.90
C ARG A 263 29.17 -2.95 -10.89
N GLN A 264 29.58 -2.47 -12.06
CA GLN A 264 30.61 -1.44 -12.17
C GLN A 264 30.08 -0.09 -11.63
N ALA A 265 28.84 0.26 -11.99
CA ALA A 265 28.18 1.45 -11.46
C ALA A 265 27.98 1.37 -9.93
N ALA A 266 27.55 0.21 -9.42
CA ALA A 266 27.39 -0.01 -7.98
C ALA A 266 28.72 0.12 -7.21
N ASN A 267 29.79 -0.49 -7.71
CA ASN A 267 31.12 -0.39 -7.11
C ASN A 267 31.65 1.06 -7.11
N HIS A 268 31.42 1.80 -8.20
CA HIS A 268 31.84 3.18 -8.31
C HIS A 268 31.12 4.07 -7.28
N LEU A 269 29.80 3.89 -7.10
CA LEU A 269 29.04 4.59 -6.06
C LEU A 269 29.59 4.29 -4.66
N VAL A 270 29.82 3.01 -4.33
CA VAL A 270 30.36 2.61 -3.01
C VAL A 270 31.73 3.24 -2.76
N LYS A 271 32.60 3.29 -3.78
CA LYS A 271 33.92 3.92 -3.68
C LYS A 271 33.79 5.41 -3.38
N GLN A 272 32.92 6.14 -4.08
CA GLN A 272 32.70 7.56 -3.79
C GLN A 272 32.12 7.77 -2.38
N PHE A 273 31.10 7.00 -1.99
CA PHE A 273 30.52 7.10 -0.65
C PHE A 273 31.55 6.82 0.46
N SER A 274 32.48 5.89 0.25
CA SER A 274 33.55 5.62 1.22
C SER A 274 34.49 6.81 1.42
N GLN A 275 34.70 7.65 0.40
CA GLN A 275 35.57 8.83 0.49
C GLN A 275 34.92 9.99 1.24
N VAL A 276 33.59 10.06 1.27
CA VAL A 276 32.82 11.13 1.94
C VAL A 276 32.22 10.69 3.26
N SER A 277 32.41 9.44 3.68
CA SER A 277 31.86 8.92 4.91
C SER A 277 32.82 9.13 6.08
N ASP A 278 32.39 9.87 7.09
CA ASP A 278 33.11 10.04 8.36
C ASP A 278 32.89 8.86 9.33
N ILE A 279 32.36 7.73 8.85
CA ILE A 279 32.04 6.57 9.69
C ILE A 279 33.26 5.68 9.82
N THR A 280 33.91 5.73 10.99
CA THR A 280 34.99 4.81 11.35
C THR A 280 34.43 3.42 11.63
N VAL A 281 34.49 2.53 10.64
CA VAL A 281 34.12 1.12 10.82
C VAL A 281 35.23 0.41 11.61
N CYS A 282 34.91 -0.15 12.78
CA CYS A 282 35.86 -0.89 13.61
C CYS A 282 36.38 -2.16 12.91
N ASN A 283 37.61 -2.58 13.23
CA ASN A 283 38.24 -3.73 12.59
C ASN A 283 37.48 -5.04 12.82
N GLN A 284 36.82 -5.18 13.97
CA GLN A 284 35.98 -6.34 14.28
C GLN A 284 34.84 -6.50 13.27
N ARG A 285 34.10 -5.42 12.99
CA ARG A 285 32.99 -5.43 12.04
C ARG A 285 33.46 -5.73 10.61
N ARG A 286 34.65 -5.25 10.22
CA ARG A 286 35.25 -5.60 8.91
C ARG A 286 35.52 -7.10 8.79
N HIS A 287 36.00 -7.72 9.87
CA HIS A 287 36.27 -9.15 9.89
C HIS A 287 34.98 -9.98 9.78
N GLU A 288 33.95 -9.63 10.55
CA GLU A 288 32.62 -10.26 10.49
C GLU A 288 32.04 -10.20 9.08
N VAL A 289 32.03 -9.02 8.45
CA VAL A 289 31.51 -8.85 7.08
C VAL A 289 32.30 -9.69 6.07
N HIS A 290 33.63 -9.81 6.23
CA HIS A 290 34.44 -10.68 5.38
C HIS A 290 34.09 -12.17 5.55
N GLN A 291 33.79 -12.62 6.77
CA GLN A 291 33.34 -13.98 7.03
C GLN A 291 31.96 -14.24 6.41
N GLU A 292 30.99 -13.34 6.63
CA GLU A 292 29.64 -13.43 6.04
C GLU A 292 29.67 -13.51 4.50
N ILE A 293 30.55 -12.73 3.86
CA ILE A 293 30.72 -12.77 2.39
C ILE A 293 31.30 -14.11 1.94
N ARG A 294 32.27 -14.68 2.68
CA ARG A 294 32.86 -15.99 2.37
C ARG A 294 31.84 -17.11 2.50
N GLU A 295 31.03 -17.08 3.55
CA GLU A 295 29.95 -18.06 3.77
C GLU A 295 28.90 -17.98 2.67
N LYS A 296 28.43 -16.77 2.32
CA LYS A 296 27.48 -16.60 1.21
C LYS A 296 28.02 -17.14 -0.11
N LYS A 297 29.30 -16.91 -0.43
CA LYS A 297 29.93 -17.48 -1.63
C LYS A 297 29.97 -19.02 -1.58
N ARG A 298 30.32 -19.58 -0.42
CA ARG A 298 30.40 -21.04 -0.22
C ARG A 298 29.02 -21.69 -0.36
N SER A 299 27.99 -21.09 0.22
CA SER A 299 26.59 -21.54 0.08
C SER A 299 26.09 -21.46 -1.36
N HIS A 300 26.44 -20.39 -2.09
CA HIS A 300 26.05 -20.23 -3.49
C HIS A 300 26.73 -21.24 -4.42
N SER A 301 28.02 -21.53 -4.19
CA SER A 301 28.74 -22.59 -4.93
C SER A 301 28.19 -23.98 -4.63
N ASN A 302 27.81 -24.26 -3.38
CA ASN A 302 27.19 -25.53 -3.00
C ASN A 302 25.79 -25.75 -3.61
N LEU A 303 25.04 -24.66 -3.86
CA LEU A 303 23.75 -24.71 -4.56
C LEU A 303 23.92 -25.00 -6.06
N GLN A 304 24.97 -24.47 -6.69
CA GLN A 304 25.26 -24.74 -8.12
C GLN A 304 25.84 -26.13 -8.40
N MET A 305 26.45 -26.79 -7.41
CA MET A 305 26.97 -28.17 -7.54
C MET A 305 25.89 -29.24 -7.34
N LYS A 306 24.68 -28.85 -6.90
CA LYS A 306 23.54 -29.75 -6.63
C LYS A 306 22.43 -29.65 -7.68
N SER A 307 22.59 -28.82 -8.72
CA SER A 307 21.71 -28.73 -9.90
C SER A 307 22.38 -29.34 -11.11
#